data_AF-A0ABD1XUE8-F1
#
_entry.id   AF-A0ABD1XUE8-F1
#
_cell.length_a   1.000
_cell.length_b   1.000
_cell.length_c   1.000
_cell.angle_alpha   90.00
_cell.angle_beta   90.00
_cell.angle_gamma   90.00
#
_symmetry.space_group_name_H-M   'P 1'
#
loop_
_entity.id
_entity.type
_entity.pdbx_description
1 polymer ?
#
loop_
_entity_poly.entity_id
_entity_poly.type
_entity_poly.pdbx_seq_one_letter_code
_entity_poly.pdbx_strand_id
1 'polypeptide(L)'
;MMIYSALFLLLLIVLIGQQKEKYRCDRSDRRTDICYIRGNVRVFPEGFSEKVLVQLDSNNGSTWHGEEEIRPYTRKYNASAMELVEYVTLRSQYIEFFQSVDPKSACRVTHSAPLLLFSAGGFTGNLYHDFQDVLVPLIHNI
;
A
#
# COMPACT_ATOMS: atom_id res chain seq x y z
N MET A 1 32.57 2.70 50.15
CA MET A 1 32.21 4.13 50.23
C MET A 1 31.97 4.61 48.80
N MET A 2 30.73 5.06 48.50
CA MET A 2 30.14 5.51 47.20
C MET A 2 30.04 4.41 46.11
N ILE A 3 28.96 3.68 45.86
CA ILE A 3 27.49 3.85 45.67
C ILE A 3 27.03 4.49 44.33
N TYR A 4 26.16 3.72 43.63
CA TYR A 4 25.17 4.02 42.55
C TYR A 4 25.68 4.11 41.10
N SER A 5 24.94 3.76 40.04
CA SER A 5 23.69 3.01 39.79
C SER A 5 23.33 3.24 38.31
N ALA A 6 22.59 2.30 37.72
CA ALA A 6 21.60 2.49 36.65
C ALA A 6 22.06 2.97 35.25
N LEU A 7 22.06 2.02 34.31
CA LEU A 7 21.05 1.93 33.25
C LEU A 7 20.40 3.26 32.83
N PHE A 8 20.89 3.85 31.73
CA PHE A 8 20.13 4.75 30.86
C PHE A 8 20.42 4.31 29.43
N LEU A 9 19.63 3.39 28.86
CA LEU A 9 18.53 3.75 27.97
C LEU A 9 18.89 4.95 27.07
N LEU A 10 19.87 4.79 26.18
CA LEU A 10 19.83 5.47 24.88
C LEU A 10 18.95 4.65 23.93
N LEU A 11 17.70 4.50 24.37
CA LEU A 11 16.57 4.37 23.47
C LEU A 11 16.51 5.71 22.75
N LEU A 12 17.22 5.82 21.62
CA LEU A 12 17.04 6.91 20.69
C LEU A 12 15.65 6.69 20.07
N ILE A 13 14.60 6.93 20.86
CA ILE A 13 13.26 7.06 20.34
C ILE A 13 13.27 8.36 19.58
N VAL A 14 13.72 8.26 18.34
CA VAL A 14 13.29 9.15 17.29
C VAL A 14 11.80 8.88 17.15
N LEU A 15 10.99 9.47 18.04
CA LEU A 15 9.56 9.71 17.81
C LEU A 15 9.49 10.78 16.71
N ILE A 16 10.01 10.48 15.52
CA ILE A 16 9.37 11.01 14.30
C ILE A 16 7.99 10.37 14.39
N GLY A 17 7.00 11.15 14.84
CA GLY A 17 5.66 10.64 15.15
C GLY A 17 5.27 9.62 14.10
N GLN A 18 5.23 8.35 14.49
CA GLN A 18 4.90 7.27 13.57
C GLN A 18 3.54 7.66 13.02
N GLN A 19 3.54 7.99 11.73
CA GLN A 19 2.30 8.29 11.03
C GLN A 19 1.41 7.06 11.25
N LYS A 20 0.37 7.20 12.09
CA LYS A 20 -0.45 6.06 12.55
C LYS A 20 -0.80 5.16 11.37
N GLU A 21 -0.41 3.89 11.47
CA GLU A 21 -0.67 2.88 10.44
C GLU A 21 -2.17 2.84 10.15
N LYS A 22 -2.51 2.69 8.88
CA LYS A 22 -3.90 2.66 8.43
C LYS A 22 -4.03 1.71 7.25
N TYR A 23 -5.06 0.87 7.34
CA TYR A 23 -5.53 0.05 6.26
C TYR A 23 -7.06 0.18 6.21
N ARG A 24 -7.61 0.71 5.12
CA ARG A 24 -9.06 0.80 4.91
C ARG A 24 -9.38 0.94 3.44
N CYS A 25 -10.27 0.09 2.92
CA CYS A 25 -10.91 0.29 1.62
C CYS A 25 -12.32 0.85 1.79
N ASP A 26 -12.62 1.92 1.07
CA ASP A 26 -13.96 2.46 0.88
C ASP A 26 -14.50 1.96 -0.47
N ARG A 27 -15.62 1.22 -0.41
CA ARG A 27 -16.28 0.61 -1.57
C ARG A 27 -17.70 1.16 -1.78
N SER A 28 -18.05 2.22 -1.05
CA SER A 28 -19.39 2.81 -1.08
C SER A 28 -19.71 3.46 -2.43
N ASP A 29 -18.68 3.92 -3.15
CA ASP A 29 -18.83 4.47 -4.48
C ASP A 29 -19.09 3.37 -5.52
N ARG A 30 -20.07 3.63 -6.40
CA ARG A 30 -20.48 2.70 -7.46
C ARG A 30 -19.44 2.58 -8.59
N ARG A 31 -18.61 3.61 -8.77
CA ARG A 31 -17.64 3.75 -9.86
C ARG A 31 -16.26 3.26 -9.48
N THR A 32 -15.82 3.40 -8.23
CA THR A 32 -14.47 3.01 -7.83
C THR A 32 -14.41 2.50 -6.40
N ASP A 33 -13.41 1.67 -6.12
CA ASP A 33 -12.95 1.41 -4.75
C ASP A 33 -11.76 2.33 -4.45
N ILE A 34 -11.64 2.81 -3.20
CA ILE A 34 -10.52 3.64 -2.76
C ILE A 34 -9.91 3.01 -1.50
N CYS A 35 -8.67 2.54 -1.61
CA CYS A 35 -7.94 1.94 -0.50
C CYS A 35 -6.86 2.88 0.04
N TYR A 36 -6.94 3.17 1.34
CA TYR A 36 -5.95 3.96 2.08
C TYR A 36 -5.05 3.01 2.86
N ILE A 37 -3.82 2.84 2.37
CA ILE A 37 -2.78 2.02 3.00
C ILE A 37 -1.62 2.94 3.36
N ARG A 38 -1.27 2.99 4.65
CA ARG A 38 -0.24 3.89 5.19
C ARG A 38 0.56 3.18 6.28
N GLY A 39 1.88 3.27 6.18
CA GLY A 39 2.83 2.63 7.10
C GLY A 39 4.05 2.14 6.32
N ASN A 40 4.62 1.01 6.73
CA ASN A 40 5.67 0.32 5.99
C ASN A 40 5.05 -0.47 4.82
N VAL A 41 4.81 0.23 3.70
CA VAL A 41 4.20 -0.35 2.50
C VAL A 41 5.28 -0.81 1.52
N ARG A 42 5.17 -2.05 1.05
CA ARG A 42 6.02 -2.65 0.04
C ARG A 42 5.18 -3.04 -1.16
N VAL A 43 5.73 -2.83 -2.35
CA VAL A 43 5.11 -3.26 -3.61
C VAL A 43 5.99 -4.35 -4.20
N PHE A 44 5.41 -5.52 -4.39
CA PHE A 44 6.04 -6.63 -5.05
C PHE A 44 5.41 -6.78 -6.43
N PRO A 45 6.14 -6.45 -7.51
CA PRO A 45 5.77 -6.97 -8.82
C PRO A 45 6.03 -8.48 -8.77
N GLU A 46 4.99 -9.31 -8.76
CA GLU A 46 5.22 -10.70 -9.10
C GLU A 46 5.66 -10.75 -10.58
N GLY A 47 6.70 -11.52 -10.89
CA GLY A 47 7.45 -11.40 -12.16
C GLY A 47 6.58 -11.46 -13.43
N PHE A 48 6.38 -12.65 -14.00
CA PHE A 48 5.57 -12.84 -15.21
C PHE A 48 4.08 -13.06 -14.92
N SER A 49 3.67 -13.14 -13.65
CA SER A 49 2.27 -13.06 -13.24
C SER A 49 1.92 -11.58 -13.08
N GLU A 50 0.95 -11.08 -13.84
CA GLU A 50 0.53 -9.67 -13.87
C GLU A 50 -0.13 -9.17 -12.55
N LYS A 51 0.06 -9.91 -11.45
CA LYS A 51 -0.52 -9.63 -10.15
C LYS A 51 0.45 -8.83 -9.30
N VAL A 52 0.14 -7.56 -9.11
CA VAL A 52 0.87 -6.70 -8.19
C VAL A 52 0.40 -6.99 -6.76
N LEU A 53 1.34 -7.22 -5.83
CA LEU A 53 1.06 -7.30 -4.41
C LEU A 53 1.47 -5.99 -3.72
N VAL A 54 0.53 -5.37 -3.01
CA VAL A 54 0.78 -4.24 -2.10
C VAL A 54 0.66 -4.77 -0.67
N GLN A 55 1.78 -4.83 0.03
CA GLN A 55 1.86 -5.34 1.39
C GLN A 55 2.11 -4.20 2.40
N LEU A 56 1.32 -4.15 3.45
CA LEU A 56 1.59 -3.38 4.66
C LEU A 56 2.17 -4.32 5.71
N ASP A 57 3.38 -4.03 6.17
CA ASP A 57 3.93 -4.64 7.37
C ASP A 57 3.51 -3.78 8.58
N SER A 58 2.70 -4.34 9.47
CA SER A 58 2.12 -3.61 10.60
C SER A 58 2.46 -4.30 11.91
N ASN A 59 2.90 -3.55 12.92
CA ASN A 59 3.06 -4.05 14.30
C ASN A 59 1.93 -3.59 15.22
N ASN A 60 0.90 -2.97 14.65
CA ASN A 60 -0.24 -2.44 15.37
C ASN A 60 -1.41 -3.43 15.31
N GLY A 61 -1.74 -4.04 16.45
CA GLY A 61 -2.87 -4.96 16.57
C GLY A 61 -4.25 -4.33 16.28
N SER A 62 -4.35 -3.00 16.23
CA SER A 62 -5.58 -2.30 15.84
C SER A 62 -5.70 -2.02 14.34
N THR A 63 -4.64 -2.24 13.56
CA THR A 63 -4.69 -2.22 12.10
C THR A 63 -5.36 -3.51 11.61
N TRP A 64 -6.05 -3.46 10.47
CA TRP A 64 -6.58 -4.67 9.85
C TRP A 64 -5.42 -5.58 9.41
N HIS A 65 -5.58 -6.90 9.57
CA HIS A 65 -4.62 -7.93 9.14
C HIS A 65 -5.35 -8.97 8.31
N GLY A 66 -4.82 -9.26 7.12
CA GLY A 66 -5.47 -10.14 6.16
C GLY A 66 -5.02 -9.87 4.73
N GLU A 67 -5.75 -10.48 3.79
CA GLU A 67 -5.54 -10.32 2.36
C GLU A 67 -6.88 -10.11 1.65
N GLU A 68 -6.90 -9.21 0.68
CA GLU A 68 -8.03 -9.02 -0.23
C GLU A 68 -7.54 -8.65 -1.62
N GLU A 69 -8.35 -8.92 -2.64
CA GLU A 69 -8.06 -8.51 -4.02
C GLU A 69 -8.96 -7.35 -4.43
N ILE A 70 -8.41 -6.42 -5.21
CA ILE A 70 -9.14 -5.33 -5.85
C ILE A 70 -8.87 -5.31 -7.35
N ARG A 71 -9.74 -4.68 -8.12
CA ARG A 71 -9.50 -4.32 -9.52
C ARG A 71 -9.60 -2.80 -9.64
N PRO A 72 -8.47 -2.07 -9.59
CA PRO A 72 -8.47 -0.62 -9.51
C PRO A 72 -8.82 -0.02 -10.89
N TYR A 73 -10.08 0.39 -11.07
CA TYR A 73 -10.55 1.07 -12.28
C TYR A 73 -11.80 1.91 -11.98
N THR A 74 -11.92 3.08 -12.62
CA THR A 74 -12.96 4.11 -12.34
C THR A 74 -14.35 3.80 -12.94
N ARG A 75 -14.58 2.54 -13.35
CA ARG A 75 -15.87 2.02 -13.82
C ARG A 75 -16.17 0.63 -13.27
N LYS A 76 -16.00 0.44 -11.96
CA LYS A 76 -16.28 -0.81 -11.22
C LYS A 76 -17.62 -1.48 -11.60
N TYR A 77 -18.63 -0.69 -11.96
CA TYR A 77 -19.95 -1.17 -12.36
C TYR A 77 -20.03 -1.76 -13.79
N ASN A 78 -19.03 -1.56 -14.64
CA ASN A 78 -19.05 -1.99 -16.04
C ASN A 78 -18.31 -3.34 -16.18
N ALA A 79 -19.06 -4.43 -16.38
CA ALA A 79 -18.50 -5.77 -16.44
C ALA A 79 -17.44 -5.93 -17.55
N SER A 80 -17.72 -5.43 -18.77
CA SER A 80 -16.80 -5.53 -19.91
C SER A 80 -15.47 -4.79 -19.69
N ALA A 81 -15.50 -3.63 -19.03
CA ALA A 81 -14.27 -2.95 -18.64
C ALA A 81 -13.52 -3.77 -17.59
N MET A 82 -14.23 -4.30 -16.59
CA MET A 82 -13.62 -5.04 -15.47
C MET A 82 -13.07 -6.42 -15.85
N GLU A 83 -13.47 -6.99 -17.00
CA GLU A 83 -12.85 -8.17 -17.60
C GLU A 83 -11.42 -7.90 -18.09
N LEU A 84 -11.11 -6.64 -18.41
CA LEU A 84 -9.81 -6.20 -18.90
C LEU A 84 -8.94 -5.56 -17.81
N VAL A 85 -9.40 -5.57 -16.56
CA VAL A 85 -8.68 -4.98 -15.42
C VAL A 85 -8.16 -6.10 -14.54
N GLU A 86 -6.83 -6.19 -14.45
CA GLU A 86 -6.16 -7.17 -13.61
C GLU A 86 -6.36 -6.92 -12.11
N TYR A 87 -6.26 -8.00 -11.36
CA TYR A 87 -6.34 -7.96 -9.90
C TYR A 87 -5.04 -7.44 -9.29
N VAL A 88 -5.20 -6.65 -8.23
CA VAL A 88 -4.13 -6.24 -7.32
C VAL A 88 -4.44 -6.85 -5.96
N THR A 89 -3.48 -7.59 -5.42
CA THR A 89 -3.58 -8.18 -4.09
C THR A 89 -3.12 -7.15 -3.06
N LEU A 90 -3.97 -6.88 -2.07
CA LEU A 90 -3.66 -6.04 -0.93
C LEU A 90 -3.53 -6.93 0.29
N ARG A 91 -2.39 -6.85 0.98
CA ARG A 91 -2.11 -7.63 2.18
C ARG A 91 -1.70 -6.72 3.31
N SER A 92 -2.18 -7.00 4.51
CA SER A 92 -1.66 -6.43 5.75
C SER A 92 -1.23 -7.56 6.66
N GLN A 93 0.06 -7.61 6.99
CA GLN A 93 0.66 -8.67 7.78
C GLN A 93 1.13 -8.11 9.12
N TYR A 94 0.75 -8.80 10.20
CA TYR A 94 1.28 -8.51 11.52
C TYR A 94 2.73 -8.95 11.61
N ILE A 95 3.63 -8.03 11.96
CA ILE A 95 5.06 -8.30 12.17
C ILE A 95 5.47 -7.95 13.60
N GLU A 96 6.20 -8.85 14.26
CA GLU A 96 6.80 -8.55 15.55
C GLU A 96 8.15 -7.83 15.38
N PHE A 97 8.49 -6.93 16.32
CA PHE A 97 9.72 -6.13 16.29
C PHE A 97 11.02 -6.95 16.15
N PHE A 98 11.01 -8.22 16.57
CA PHE A 98 12.17 -9.10 16.57
C PHE A 98 12.11 -10.19 15.50
N GLN A 99 11.13 -10.13 14.58
CA GLN A 99 11.04 -11.11 13.52
C GLN A 99 12.16 -10.88 12.50
N SER A 100 13.01 -11.89 12.32
CA SER A 100 14.08 -11.84 11.32
C SER A 100 13.46 -11.66 9.94
N VAL A 101 13.75 -10.53 9.28
CA VAL A 101 13.35 -10.31 7.89
C VAL A 101 14.07 -11.34 7.03
N ASP A 102 13.32 -12.17 6.31
CA ASP A 102 13.92 -13.08 5.32
C ASP A 102 14.77 -12.22 4.35
N PRO A 103 16.07 -12.49 4.16
CA PRO A 103 16.91 -11.75 3.21
C PRO A 103 16.31 -11.68 1.80
N LYS A 104 15.50 -12.66 1.40
CA LYS A 104 14.78 -12.68 0.11
C LYS A 104 13.60 -11.69 0.06
N SER A 105 13.09 -11.25 1.21
CA SER A 105 12.03 -10.25 1.36
C SER A 105 12.55 -8.82 1.59
N ALA A 106 13.88 -8.64 1.59
CA ALA A 106 14.49 -7.33 1.72
C ALA A 106 14.07 -6.42 0.54
N CYS A 107 13.65 -5.20 0.84
CA CYS A 107 13.35 -4.21 -0.19
C CYS A 107 14.57 -3.98 -1.07
N ARG A 108 14.44 -4.28 -2.37
CA ARG A 108 15.51 -4.09 -3.35
C ARG A 108 15.76 -2.62 -3.66
N VAL A 109 14.70 -1.80 -3.66
CA VAL A 109 14.74 -0.37 -3.96
C VAL A 109 13.83 0.36 -2.98
N THR A 110 14.32 1.48 -2.43
CA THR A 110 13.58 2.35 -1.53
C THR A 110 13.41 3.71 -2.19
N HIS A 111 12.18 4.21 -2.24
CA HIS A 111 11.85 5.53 -2.77
C HIS A 111 11.43 6.45 -1.61
N SER A 112 11.94 7.68 -1.58
CA SER A 112 11.53 8.71 -0.62
C SER A 112 10.34 9.55 -1.11
N ALA A 113 10.02 9.47 -2.41
CA ALA A 113 8.89 10.15 -3.02
C ALA A 113 7.63 9.25 -3.00
N PRO A 114 6.42 9.84 -3.07
CA PRO A 114 5.18 9.08 -3.22
C PRO A 114 5.20 8.22 -4.49
N LEU A 115 4.71 6.99 -4.38
CA LEU A 115 4.50 6.09 -5.51
C LEU A 115 3.06 6.22 -6.02
N LEU A 116 2.90 6.26 -7.34
CA LEU A 116 1.61 6.12 -8.02
C LEU A 116 1.63 4.82 -8.82
N LEU A 117 0.63 3.98 -8.58
CA LEU A 117 0.40 2.74 -9.32
C LEU A 117 -0.92 2.89 -10.07
N PHE A 118 -0.90 2.72 -11.39
CA PHE A 118 -2.08 2.78 -12.25
C PHE A 118 -2.29 1.42 -12.91
N SER A 119 -3.55 1.00 -13.03
CA SER A 119 -3.91 -0.08 -13.95
C SER A 119 -4.04 0.49 -15.36
N ALA A 120 -3.37 -0.13 -16.31
CA ALA A 120 -3.51 0.15 -17.74
C ALA A 120 -4.52 -0.80 -18.42
N GLY A 121 -5.38 -1.45 -17.64
CA GLY A 121 -6.50 -2.26 -18.13
C GLY A 121 -7.78 -1.46 -18.39
N GLY A 122 -8.88 -2.16 -18.68
CA GLY A 122 -10.18 -1.52 -18.93
C GLY A 122 -10.29 -0.96 -20.36
N PHE A 123 -10.82 0.27 -20.50
CA PHE A 123 -10.99 0.93 -21.80
C PHE A 123 -9.80 1.79 -22.22
N THR A 124 -8.61 1.44 -21.74
CA THR A 124 -7.34 2.08 -22.10
C THR A 124 -7.01 1.94 -23.59
N GLY A 125 -6.17 2.83 -24.10
CA GLY A 125 -5.66 2.78 -25.48
C GLY A 125 -6.36 3.74 -26.45
N ASN A 126 -7.23 4.61 -25.94
CA ASN A 126 -7.72 5.78 -26.68
C ASN A 126 -7.70 7.01 -25.78
N LEU A 127 -7.46 8.18 -26.38
CA LEU A 127 -7.27 9.44 -25.67
C LEU A 127 -8.44 9.79 -24.73
N TYR A 128 -9.67 9.48 -25.12
CA TYR A 128 -10.84 9.83 -24.31
C TYR A 128 -10.84 9.06 -22.99
N HIS A 129 -10.68 7.73 -23.05
CA HIS A 129 -10.71 6.89 -21.86
C HIS A 129 -9.42 6.99 -21.04
N ASP A 130 -8.26 7.19 -21.67
CA ASP A 130 -7.01 7.37 -20.93
C ASP A 130 -7.07 8.61 -20.02
N PHE A 131 -7.65 9.72 -20.51
CA PHE A 131 -7.80 10.95 -19.71
C PHE A 131 -8.94 10.88 -18.68
N GLN A 132 -10.03 10.18 -18.97
CA GLN A 132 -11.19 10.15 -18.06
C GLN A 132 -11.10 9.04 -17.01
N ASP A 133 -10.58 7.88 -17.40
CA ASP A 133 -10.71 6.67 -16.60
C ASP A 133 -9.40 6.29 -15.88
N VAL A 134 -8.24 6.71 -16.41
CA VAL A 134 -6.91 6.28 -15.94
C VAL A 134 -6.15 7.43 -15.28
N LEU A 135 -6.05 8.57 -15.95
CA LEU A 135 -5.37 9.75 -15.43
C LEU A 135 -6.18 10.35 -14.29
N VAL A 136 -5.74 10.14 -13.06
CA VAL A 136 -6.24 10.87 -11.90
C VAL A 136 -5.67 12.28 -11.96
N PRO A 137 -6.51 13.34 -12.03
CA PRO A 137 -6.01 14.70 -11.89
C PRO A 137 -5.47 14.85 -10.46
N LEU A 138 -4.14 14.81 -10.31
CA LEU A 138 -3.49 15.15 -9.06
C LEU A 138 -3.47 16.67 -8.92
N ILE A 139 -4.63 17.24 -8.61
CA ILE A 139 -4.71 18.62 -8.17
C ILE A 139 -4.25 18.63 -6.71
N HIS A 140 -2.97 18.87 -6.48
CA HIS A 140 -2.51 19.36 -5.19
C HIS A 140 -2.83 20.84 -5.13
N ASN A 141 -3.71 21.25 -4.22
CA ASN A 141 -3.75 22.64 -3.81
C ASN A 141 -2.42 22.97 -3.12
N ILE A 142 -1.79 24.04 -3.60
CA ILE A 142 -0.68 24.78 -2.97
C ILE A 142 -1.14 25.29 -1.60
#